data_AF-A0A382L6F8-F1
#
_entry.id   AF-A0A382L6F8-F1
#
_cell.length_a   1.000
_cell.length_b   1.000
_cell.length_c   1.000
_cell.angle_alpha   90.00
_cell.angle_beta   90.00
_cell.angle_gamma   90.00
#
_symmetry.space_group_name_H-M   'P 1'
#
loop_
_entity.id
_entity.type
_entity.pdbx_description
1 polymer ?
#
loop_
_entity_poly.entity_id
_entity_poly.type
_entity_poly.pdbx_seq_one_letter_code
_entity_poly.pdbx_strand_id
1 'polypeptide(L)'
;MPISPKLPTSSNIGLKEWTVTSKALSQGEQIFMLRKGGIREDSRHFKIEHRQFLLYPGVFHEATSLLKPKYHSLISGTANEDFIKKITLSVFCELI
;
A
#
# COMPACT_ATOMS: atom_id res chain seq x y z
N MET A 1 13.59 23.95 -4.61
CA MET A 1 14.10 22.71 -3.98
C MET A 1 12.88 21.89 -3.60
N PRO A 2 12.65 20.67 -4.12
CA PRO A 2 11.59 19.85 -3.57
C PRO A 2 12.03 19.50 -2.15
N ILE A 3 11.18 19.86 -1.19
CA ILE A 3 11.37 19.53 0.22
C ILE A 3 11.23 18.01 0.26
N SER A 4 12.30 17.27 0.52
CA SER A 4 12.14 15.83 0.79
C SER A 4 11.14 15.72 1.94
N PRO A 5 10.03 14.98 1.79
CA PRO A 5 9.08 14.81 2.88
C PRO A 5 9.86 14.25 4.06
N LYS A 6 9.83 14.99 5.17
CA LYS A 6 10.59 14.64 6.37
C LYS A 6 9.91 13.40 6.93
N LEU A 7 10.53 12.23 6.76
CA LEU A 7 10.02 10.98 7.32
C LEU A 7 9.74 11.18 8.82
N PRO A 8 8.55 10.81 9.31
CA PRO A 8 8.23 10.95 10.71
C PRO A 8 9.12 10.02 11.53
N THR A 9 9.51 10.47 12.72
CA THR A 9 10.33 9.67 13.65
C THR A 9 9.56 8.49 14.26
N SER A 10 8.23 8.51 14.18
CA SER A 10 7.34 7.43 14.59
C SER A 10 6.01 7.47 13.81
N SER A 11 5.39 6.31 13.61
CA SER A 11 4.03 6.18 13.05
C SER A 11 3.33 4.99 13.69
N ASN A 12 2.03 5.13 13.95
CA ASN A 12 1.15 4.06 14.43
C ASN A 12 0.02 3.74 13.44
N ILE A 13 0.05 4.33 12.23
CA ILE A 13 -0.96 4.13 11.20
C ILE A 13 -0.35 3.33 10.04
N GLY A 14 -0.96 2.18 9.74
CA GLY A 14 -0.63 1.34 8.60
C GLY A 14 -1.85 1.10 7.73
N LEU A 15 -1.73 1.34 6.42
CA LEU A 15 -2.72 0.93 5.44
C LEU A 15 -2.34 -0.47 4.93
N LYS A 16 -3.17 -1.47 5.21
CA LYS A 16 -2.96 -2.83 4.70
C LYS A 16 -3.20 -2.86 3.19
N GLU A 17 -2.20 -3.33 2.45
CA GLU A 17 -2.23 -3.37 1.00
C GLU A 17 -1.40 -4.57 0.48
N TRP A 18 -1.64 -5.01 -0.76
CA TRP A 18 -0.88 -6.10 -1.36
C TRP A 18 0.60 -5.76 -1.47
N THR A 19 1.43 -6.80 -1.32
CA THR A 19 2.88 -6.63 -1.30
C THR A 19 3.37 -6.17 -2.68
N VAL A 20 2.80 -6.70 -3.76
CA VAL A 20 3.07 -6.23 -5.13
C VAL A 20 2.75 -4.75 -5.33
N THR A 21 1.61 -4.26 -4.81
CA THR A 21 1.23 -2.84 -4.90
C THR A 21 2.24 -1.97 -4.16
N SER A 22 2.60 -2.35 -2.95
CA SER A 22 3.60 -1.65 -2.13
C SER A 22 4.97 -1.57 -2.83
N LYS A 23 5.40 -2.67 -3.46
CA LYS A 23 6.66 -2.74 -4.19
C LYS A 23 6.65 -1.90 -5.47
N ALA A 24 5.55 -1.91 -6.22
CA ALA A 24 5.43 -1.06 -7.39
C ALA A 24 5.43 0.43 -7.01
N LEU A 25 4.73 0.83 -5.94
CA LEU A 25 4.77 2.20 -5.42
C LEU A 25 6.17 2.62 -4.98
N SER A 26 6.93 1.74 -4.31
CA SER A 26 8.31 2.06 -3.89
C SER A 26 9.27 2.25 -5.06
N GLN A 27 8.97 1.66 -6.22
CA GLN A 27 9.71 1.84 -7.47
C GLN A 27 9.32 3.11 -8.24
N GLY A 28 8.41 3.93 -7.68
CA GLY A 28 7.90 5.13 -8.34
C GLY A 28 6.86 4.85 -9.42
N GLU A 29 6.33 3.62 -9.51
CA GLU A 29 5.19 3.38 -10.39
C GLU A 29 3.94 4.07 -9.84
N GLN A 30 3.30 4.86 -10.70
CA GLN A 30 2.03 5.49 -10.34
C GLN A 30 0.91 4.45 -10.42
N ILE A 31 0.24 4.24 -9.29
CA ILE A 31 -0.93 3.35 -9.18
C ILE A 31 -2.13 4.18 -8.77
N PHE A 32 -3.22 4.05 -9.51
CA PHE A 32 -4.51 4.63 -9.13
C PHE A 32 -5.30 3.62 -8.31
N MET A 33 -5.60 3.96 -7.06
CA MET A 33 -6.54 3.21 -6.24
C MET A 33 -7.95 3.72 -6.51
N LEU A 34 -8.77 2.88 -7.13
CA LEU A 34 -10.17 3.18 -7.40
C LEU A 34 -11.04 2.46 -6.38
N ARG A 35 -11.75 3.21 -5.55
CA ARG A 35 -12.78 2.66 -4.68
C ARG A 35 -14.02 2.36 -5.51
N LYS A 36 -14.51 1.12 -5.46
CA LYS A 36 -15.86 0.78 -5.91
C LYS A 36 -16.88 1.49 -5.01
N GLY A 37 -17.79 2.29 -5.57
CA GLY A 37 -18.84 2.96 -4.80
C GLY A 37 -19.78 1.99 -4.06
N GLY A 38 -20.64 2.51 -3.17
CA GLY A 38 -21.75 1.75 -2.59
C GLY A 38 -21.61 1.29 -1.13
N ILE A 39 -20.63 1.78 -0.36
CA ILE A 39 -20.66 1.60 1.09
C ILE A 39 -21.67 2.61 1.66
N ARG A 40 -22.70 2.11 2.33
CA ARG A 40 -23.72 2.93 2.98
C ARG A 40 -23.13 3.52 4.26
N GLU A 41 -22.41 4.63 4.12
CA GLU A 41 -21.98 5.47 5.25
C GLU A 41 -23.17 6.31 5.70
N ASP A 42 -23.44 6.36 7.02
CA ASP A 42 -24.62 7.05 7.58
C ASP A 42 -24.69 8.54 7.17
N SER A 43 -23.53 9.16 6.95
CA SER A 43 -23.39 10.55 6.51
C SER A 43 -23.32 10.73 4.99
N ARG A 44 -23.19 9.64 4.20
CA ARG A 44 -22.92 9.61 2.74
C ARG A 44 -21.68 10.38 2.28
N HIS A 45 -20.79 10.80 3.18
CA HIS A 45 -19.60 11.56 2.83
C HIS A 45 -18.34 10.75 3.09
N PHE A 46 -17.58 10.49 2.01
CA PHE A 46 -16.25 9.94 2.11
C PHE A 46 -15.34 10.91 2.87
N LYS A 47 -14.62 10.40 3.86
CA LYS A 47 -13.62 11.14 4.63
C LYS A 47 -12.31 10.38 4.61
N ILE A 48 -11.22 11.10 4.36
CA ILE A 48 -9.87 10.60 4.58
C ILE A 48 -9.62 10.64 6.09
N GLU A 49 -9.48 9.46 6.71
CA GLU A 49 -9.25 9.36 8.16
C GLU A 49 -7.82 9.76 8.54
N HIS A 50 -6.83 9.32 7.74
CA HIS A 50 -5.42 9.58 8.00
C HIS A 50 -4.73 10.07 6.72
N ARG A 51 -3.97 11.17 6.84
CA ARG A 51 -3.22 11.75 5.71
C ARG A 51 -1.80 11.21 5.58
N GLN A 52 -1.28 10.58 6.63
CA GLN A 52 0.06 10.02 6.69
C GLN A 52 -0.04 8.60 7.22
N PHE A 53 0.59 7.64 6.53
CA PHE A 53 0.54 6.23 6.90
C PHE A 53 1.69 5.44 6.26
N LEU A 54 2.01 4.29 6.86
CA LEU A 54 2.90 3.29 6.26
C LEU A 54 2.09 2.31 5.42
N LEU A 55 2.64 1.80 4.32
CA LEU A 55 2.05 0.62 3.68
C LEU A 55 2.40 -0.62 4.47
N TYR A 56 1.37 -1.32 4.92
CA TYR A 56 1.49 -2.58 5.63
C TYR A 56 1.26 -3.73 4.63
N PRO A 57 2.33 -4.43 4.20
CA PRO A 57 2.23 -5.45 3.17
C PRO A 57 1.40 -6.66 3.63
N GLY A 58 0.65 -7.25 2.70
CA GLY A 58 -0.08 -8.48 2.91
C GLY A 58 -0.14 -9.33 1.64
N VAL A 59 0.03 -10.64 1.79
CA VAL A 59 -0.04 -11.63 0.70
C VAL A 59 -1.39 -12.32 0.59
N PHE A 60 -2.34 -11.98 1.45
CA PHE A 60 -3.65 -12.63 1.48
C PHE A 60 -4.47 -12.25 0.23
N HIS A 61 -4.95 -13.28 -0.48
CA HIS A 61 -5.65 -13.16 -1.77
C HIS A 61 -4.85 -12.46 -2.89
N GLU A 62 -3.53 -12.34 -2.75
CA GLU A 62 -2.65 -11.89 -3.81
C GLU A 62 -2.38 -13.07 -4.76
N ALA A 63 -2.66 -12.90 -6.06
CA ALA A 63 -2.46 -13.95 -7.06
C ALA A 63 -2.08 -13.37 -8.43
N THR A 64 -1.20 -14.07 -9.14
CA THR A 64 -0.70 -13.67 -10.47
C THR A 64 -1.83 -13.39 -11.48
N SER A 65 -2.91 -14.17 -11.41
CA SER A 65 -4.09 -14.02 -12.27
C SER A 65 -4.86 -12.72 -12.04
N LEU A 66 -4.67 -12.05 -10.90
CA LEU A 66 -5.30 -10.77 -10.56
C LEU A 66 -4.46 -9.57 -11.00
N LEU A 67 -3.25 -9.82 -11.53
CA LEU A 67 -2.29 -8.79 -11.91
C LEU A 67 -2.15 -8.68 -13.43
N LYS A 68 -1.83 -7.46 -13.88
CA LYS A 68 -1.36 -7.24 -15.27
C LYS A 68 -0.06 -8.01 -15.48
N PRO A 69 0.20 -8.55 -16.69
CA PRO A 69 1.39 -9.36 -16.98
C PRO A 69 2.73 -8.73 -16.55
N LYS A 70 2.87 -7.40 -16.69
CA LYS A 70 4.08 -6.68 -16.29
C LYS A 70 4.43 -6.76 -14.80
N TYR A 71 3.48 -7.11 -13.94
CA TYR A 71 3.67 -7.20 -12.48
C TYR A 71 3.85 -8.63 -11.97
N HIS A 72 3.77 -9.64 -12.85
CA HIS A 72 3.87 -11.05 -12.44
C HIS A 72 5.20 -11.37 -11.77
N SER A 73 6.29 -10.73 -12.18
CA SER A 73 7.62 -10.88 -11.59
C SER A 73 7.74 -10.30 -10.17
N LEU A 74 6.81 -9.43 -9.75
CA LEU A 74 6.84 -8.84 -8.41
C LEU A 74 6.28 -9.79 -7.35
N ILE A 75 5.38 -10.71 -7.72
CA ILE A 75 4.78 -11.71 -6.81
C ILE A 75 5.79 -12.76 -6.35
N SER A 76 6.67 -13.23 -7.24
CA SER A 76 7.63 -14.29 -6.89
C SER A 76 8.65 -13.84 -5.83
N GLY A 77 8.89 -12.53 -5.74
CA GLY A 77 9.74 -11.94 -4.70
C GLY A 77 9.08 -11.81 -3.33
N THR A 78 7.75 -11.91 -3.24
CA THR A 78 6.98 -11.65 -2.00
C THR A 78 6.49 -12.93 -1.32
N ALA A 79 6.42 -14.04 -2.06
CA ALA A 79 5.97 -15.35 -1.56
C ALA A 79 6.85 -15.98 -0.47
N ASN A 80 8.08 -15.51 -0.29
CA ASN A 80 9.05 -16.06 0.68
C ASN A 80 9.14 -15.25 1.99
N GLU A 81 8.34 -14.20 2.17
CA GLU A 81 8.38 -13.42 3.42
C GLU A 81 7.56 -14.10 4.53
N ASP A 82 8.22 -14.42 5.65
CA ASP A 82 7.58 -14.91 6.86
C ASP A 82 7.09 -13.74 7.71
N PHE A 83 5.88 -13.26 7.41
CA PHE A 83 5.22 -12.15 8.11
C PHE A 83 4.95 -12.44 9.59
N ILE A 84 5.05 -13.69 10.06
CA ILE A 84 4.93 -14.03 11.48
C ILE A 84 6.19 -13.66 12.25
N LYS A 85 7.36 -13.78 11.63
CA LYS A 85 8.65 -13.47 12.26
C LYS A 85 9.11 -12.04 12.04
N LYS A 86 8.88 -11.51 10.84
CA LYS A 86 9.39 -10.19 10.45
C LYS A 86 8.50 -9.56 9.39
N ILE A 87 8.25 -8.26 9.56
CA ILE A 87 7.55 -7.44 8.57
C ILE A 87 8.45 -6.27 8.22
N THR A 88 8.67 -6.04 6.92
CA THR A 88 9.42 -4.88 6.42
C THR A 88 8.44 -3.82 5.96
N LEU A 89 8.55 -2.59 6.49
CA LEU A 89 7.79 -1.43 6.03
C LEU A 89 8.74 -0.53 5.25
N SER A 90 8.53 -0.43 3.93
CA SER A 90 9.45 0.26 3.01
C SER A 90 8.89 1.55 2.40
N VAL A 91 7.59 1.80 2.56
CA VAL A 91 6.90 2.94 1.94
C VAL A 91 6.17 3.75 3.01
N PHE A 92 6.50 5.04 3.08
CA PHE A 92 5.75 6.05 3.80
C PHE A 92 4.96 6.90 2.80
N CYS A 93 3.68 7.08 3.08
CA CYS A 93 2.75 7.83 2.24
C CYS A 93 2.31 9.10 2.95
N GLU A 94 2.27 10.20 2.21
CA GLU A 94 1.68 11.47 2.63
C GLU A 94 0.74 11.97 1.53
N LEU A 95 -0.52 12.22 1.90
CA LEU A 95 -1.52 12.80 1.01
C LEU A 95 -1.36 14.33 1.01
N ILE A 96 -1.11 14.90 -0.17
CA ILE A 96 -0.99 16.35 -0.42
C ILE A 96 -2.33 16.86 -0.93
#